data_AF-X0XN59-F1
#
_entry.id   AF-X0XN59-F1
#
_cell.length_a   1.000
_cell.length_b   1.000
_cell.length_c   1.000
_cell.angle_alpha   90.00
_cell.angle_beta   90.00
_cell.angle_gamma   90.00
#
_symmetry.space_group_name_H-M   'P 1'
#
loop_
_entity.id
_entity.type
_entity.pdbx_description
1 polymer ?
#
loop_
_entity_poly.entity_id
_entity_poly.type
_entity_poly.pdbx_seq_one_letter_code
_entity_poly.pdbx_strand_id
1 'polypeptide(L)'
;CNVYLIDALTIAIEEKSRVNTAMMGAVTQVSGFLDRKMVLESLSETFAKKHPSAVGPNERTFERGCEELELVAEPRPGARGKGKRNAAPARPGPEFGYLTAPLGGLITEAGNTILRDVSISREGFVPVFDPDECVHCGLCDLVCPDHCFVWTQEEAEGEGDPEQVRLLGIDYQYCKACMRCIDSCPSGALTKIAEDEGFAEEHRVPLFPEATR
;
A
#
# COMPACT_ATOMS: atom_id res chain seq x y z
N CYS A 1 13.19 0.51 -26.89
CA CYS A 1 12.64 0.28 -25.55
C CYS A 1 11.88 -1.03 -25.56
N ASN A 2 12.50 -2.08 -25.03
CA ASN A 2 11.79 -3.28 -24.62
C ASN A 2 11.02 -2.93 -23.34
N VAL A 3 9.80 -3.43 -23.20
CA VAL A 3 9.00 -3.28 -21.98
C VAL A 3 8.85 -4.65 -21.36
N TYR A 4 9.32 -4.80 -20.13
CA TYR A 4 9.19 -6.01 -19.35
C TYR A 4 8.17 -5.78 -18.24
N LEU A 5 7.35 -6.79 -17.98
CA LEU A 5 6.40 -6.86 -16.86
C LEU A 5 6.89 -7.92 -15.88
N ILE A 6 6.70 -7.67 -14.59
CA ILE A 6 6.97 -8.61 -13.50
C ILE A 6 5.93 -8.38 -12.40
N ASP A 7 5.33 -9.45 -11.89
CA ASP A 7 4.49 -9.40 -10.70
C ASP A 7 5.35 -9.50 -9.43
N ALA A 8 6.08 -8.42 -9.15
CA ALA A 8 7.00 -8.37 -8.03
C ALA A 8 6.29 -8.42 -6.66
N LEU A 9 5.00 -8.08 -6.61
CA LEU A 9 4.21 -8.10 -5.38
C LEU A 9 3.86 -9.53 -4.98
N THR A 10 3.31 -10.31 -5.90
CA THR A 10 2.98 -11.72 -5.66
C THR A 10 4.22 -12.52 -5.28
N ILE A 11 5.33 -12.35 -6.01
CA ILE A 11 6.61 -13.00 -5.70
C ILE A 11 7.04 -12.66 -4.26
N ALA A 12 6.99 -11.38 -3.88
CA ALA A 12 7.42 -10.95 -2.54
C ALA A 12 6.54 -11.54 -1.42
N ILE A 13 5.23 -11.62 -1.64
CA ILE A 13 4.28 -12.20 -0.68
C ILE A 13 4.54 -13.69 -0.48
N GLU A 14 4.62 -14.47 -1.57
CA GLU A 14 4.82 -15.92 -1.53
C GLU A 14 6.15 -16.30 -0.90
N GLU A 15 7.22 -15.58 -1.25
CA GLU A 15 8.56 -15.86 -0.73
C GLU A 15 8.81 -15.28 0.66
N LYS A 16 7.87 -14.51 1.21
CA LYS A 16 8.03 -13.77 2.49
C LYS A 16 9.23 -12.83 2.46
N SER A 17 9.33 -12.08 1.37
CA SER A 17 10.42 -11.15 1.06
C SER A 17 9.84 -9.77 0.71
N ARG A 18 10.58 -8.96 -0.05
CA ARG A 18 10.21 -7.59 -0.42
C ARG A 18 10.30 -7.37 -1.92
N VAL A 19 9.40 -6.51 -2.43
CA VAL A 19 9.28 -6.15 -3.85
C VAL A 19 10.60 -5.66 -4.45
N ASN A 20 11.40 -4.94 -3.65
CA ASN A 20 12.70 -4.44 -4.09
C ASN A 20 13.66 -5.57 -4.52
N THR A 21 13.61 -6.74 -3.91
CA THR A 21 14.46 -7.88 -4.25
C THR A 21 14.05 -8.50 -5.59
N ALA A 22 12.75 -8.64 -5.86
CA ALA A 22 12.25 -9.11 -7.15
C ALA A 22 12.60 -8.10 -8.27
N MET A 23 12.42 -6.81 -8.01
CA MET A 23 12.80 -5.74 -8.93
C MET A 23 14.32 -5.69 -9.18
N MET A 24 15.14 -6.01 -8.17
CA MET A 24 16.59 -6.11 -8.32
C MET A 24 16.97 -7.25 -9.25
N GLY A 25 16.32 -8.41 -9.13
CA GLY A 25 16.48 -9.52 -10.08
C GLY A 25 16.11 -9.10 -11.50
N ALA A 26 14.96 -8.44 -11.64
CA ALA A 26 14.47 -7.96 -12.94
C ALA A 26 15.44 -7.00 -13.63
N VAL A 27 15.91 -5.98 -12.90
CA VAL A 27 16.87 -5.01 -13.41
C VAL A 27 18.21 -5.69 -13.74
N THR A 28 18.67 -6.62 -12.91
CA THR A 28 19.90 -7.37 -13.16
C THR A 28 19.82 -8.11 -14.49
N GLN A 29 18.75 -8.87 -14.70
CA GLN A 29 18.52 -9.65 -15.91
C GLN A 29 18.43 -8.77 -17.18
N VAL A 30 17.73 -7.63 -17.11
CA VAL A 30 17.48 -6.77 -18.29
C VAL A 30 18.64 -5.82 -18.58
N SER A 31 19.42 -5.42 -17.58
CA SER A 31 20.48 -4.42 -17.74
C SER A 31 21.61 -4.84 -18.70
N GLY A 32 21.90 -6.14 -18.78
CA GLY A 32 22.96 -6.71 -19.63
C GLY A 32 24.40 -6.40 -19.18
N PHE A 33 24.60 -5.58 -18.15
CA PHE A 33 25.93 -5.25 -17.61
C PHE A 33 26.15 -5.72 -16.16
N LEU A 34 25.07 -6.06 -15.44
CA LEU A 34 25.16 -6.61 -14.10
C LEU A 34 25.32 -8.13 -14.17
N ASP A 35 26.33 -8.65 -13.47
CA ASP A 35 26.52 -10.09 -13.33
C ASP A 35 25.57 -10.66 -12.27
N ARG A 36 24.70 -11.58 -12.69
CA ARG A 36 23.65 -12.17 -11.84
C ARG A 36 24.24 -12.82 -10.58
N LYS A 37 25.35 -13.53 -10.71
CA LYS A 37 25.96 -14.26 -9.60
C LYS A 37 26.56 -13.30 -8.57
N MET A 38 27.27 -12.27 -9.03
CA MET A 38 27.85 -11.25 -8.15
C MET A 38 26.80 -10.46 -7.37
N VAL A 39 25.67 -10.12 -8.01
CA VAL A 39 24.57 -9.40 -7.35
C VAL A 39 23.91 -10.30 -6.30
N LEU A 40 23.65 -11.56 -6.62
CA LEU A 40 23.08 -12.54 -5.69
C LEU A 40 24.01 -12.77 -4.49
N GLU A 41 25.30 -12.99 -4.72
CA GLU A 41 26.29 -13.17 -3.64
C GLU A 41 26.33 -11.94 -2.72
N SER A 42 26.33 -10.73 -3.29
CA SER A 42 26.32 -9.49 -2.51
C SER A 42 25.03 -9.32 -1.68
N LEU A 43 23.88 -9.72 -2.24
CA LEU A 43 22.58 -9.72 -1.55
C LEU A 43 22.62 -10.68 -0.35
N SER A 44 23.06 -11.91 -0.57
CA SER A 44 23.14 -12.95 0.46
C SER A 44 24.08 -12.55 1.60
N GLU A 45 25.26 -12.02 1.29
CA GLU A 45 26.23 -11.54 2.28
C GLU A 45 25.67 -10.40 3.15
N THR A 46 24.89 -9.51 2.54
CA THR A 46 24.27 -8.37 3.24
C THR A 46 23.30 -8.84 4.31
N PHE A 47 22.46 -9.83 3.98
CA PHE A 47 21.47 -10.37 4.92
C PHE A 47 22.08 -11.37 5.91
N ALA A 48 23.08 -12.16 5.52
CA ALA A 48 23.71 -13.16 6.38
C ALA A 48 24.26 -12.56 7.69
N LYS A 49 24.71 -11.30 7.68
CA LYS A 49 25.25 -10.62 8.86
C LYS A 49 24.19 -10.19 9.87
N LYS A 50 23.02 -9.74 9.41
CA LYS A 50 22.00 -9.10 10.27
C LYS A 50 20.72 -9.92 10.43
N HIS A 51 20.31 -10.60 9.37
CA HIS A 51 19.06 -11.36 9.31
C HIS A 51 19.27 -12.67 8.54
N PRO A 52 19.95 -13.68 9.13
CA PRO A 52 20.26 -14.94 8.44
C PRO A 52 19.01 -15.67 7.92
N SER A 53 17.90 -15.60 8.65
CA SER A 53 16.62 -16.20 8.23
C SER A 53 16.03 -15.58 6.96
N ALA A 54 16.44 -14.36 6.60
CA ALA A 54 15.97 -13.65 5.42
C ALA A 54 16.77 -13.98 4.15
N VAL A 55 17.93 -14.66 4.26
CA VAL A 55 18.80 -14.95 3.11
C VAL A 55 18.07 -15.80 2.06
N GLY A 56 17.63 -17.00 2.43
CA GLY A 56 16.93 -17.91 1.50
C GLY A 56 15.67 -17.30 0.84
N PRO A 57 14.77 -16.65 1.60
CA PRO A 57 13.67 -15.86 1.03
C PRO A 57 14.11 -14.83 -0.02
N ASN A 58 15.15 -14.05 0.27
CA ASN A 58 15.63 -13.03 -0.66
C ASN A 58 16.30 -13.63 -1.90
N GLU A 59 17.07 -14.71 -1.75
CA GLU A 59 17.68 -15.42 -2.88
C GLU A 59 16.61 -15.91 -3.86
N ARG A 60 15.59 -16.63 -3.36
CA ARG A 60 14.49 -17.12 -4.22
C ARG A 60 13.72 -15.97 -4.87
N THR A 61 13.46 -14.89 -4.13
CA THR A 61 12.79 -13.71 -4.68
C THR A 61 13.59 -13.06 -5.80
N PHE A 62 14.91 -12.97 -5.64
CA PHE A 62 15.80 -12.41 -6.65
C PHE A 62 15.85 -13.29 -7.90
N GLU A 63 15.96 -14.61 -7.73
CA GLU A 63 15.97 -15.57 -8.83
C GLU A 63 14.66 -15.53 -9.62
N ARG A 64 13.51 -15.60 -8.93
CA ARG A 64 12.18 -15.44 -9.53
C ARG A 64 12.08 -14.09 -10.26
N GLY A 65 12.64 -13.03 -9.70
CA GLY A 65 12.70 -11.73 -10.35
C GLY A 65 13.52 -11.69 -11.65
N CYS A 66 14.53 -12.55 -11.78
CA CYS A 66 15.28 -12.72 -13.02
C CYS A 66 14.53 -13.56 -14.06
N GLU A 67 13.72 -14.52 -13.60
CA GLU A 67 13.18 -15.60 -14.44
C GLU A 67 11.72 -15.38 -14.87
N GLU A 68 10.90 -14.73 -14.05
CA GLU A 68 9.48 -14.51 -14.27
C GLU A 68 9.18 -13.19 -15.03
N LEU A 69 10.16 -12.65 -15.74
CA LEU A 69 10.00 -11.46 -16.58
C LEU A 69 9.26 -11.79 -17.87
N GLU A 70 8.20 -11.04 -18.14
CA GLU A 70 7.46 -11.12 -19.40
C GLU A 70 7.81 -9.94 -20.31
N LEU A 71 8.27 -10.21 -21.53
CA LEU A 71 8.44 -9.18 -22.56
C LEU A 71 7.08 -8.83 -23.17
N VAL A 72 6.49 -7.72 -22.71
CA VAL A 72 5.14 -7.30 -23.12
C VAL A 72 5.12 -6.35 -24.33
N ALA A 73 6.25 -5.69 -24.63
CA ALA A 73 6.37 -4.92 -25.87
C ALA A 73 7.81 -4.81 -26.35
N GLU A 74 7.97 -4.96 -27.66
CA GLU A 74 9.20 -4.62 -28.36
C GLU A 74 9.12 -3.20 -28.94
N PRO A 75 10.26 -2.50 -29.08
CA PRO A 75 10.29 -1.18 -29.68
C PRO A 75 9.75 -1.23 -31.11
N ARG A 76 8.62 -0.54 -31.33
CA ARG A 76 8.16 -0.18 -32.67
C ARG A 76 8.39 1.32 -32.89
N PRO A 77 9.34 1.71 -33.74
CA PRO A 77 9.54 3.12 -34.08
C PRO A 77 8.22 3.74 -34.57
N GLY A 78 7.77 4.82 -33.93
CA GLY A 78 6.55 5.54 -34.32
C GLY A 78 5.23 5.01 -33.75
N ALA A 79 5.23 3.98 -32.90
CA ALA A 79 4.02 3.52 -32.24
C ALA A 79 3.48 4.57 -31.25
N ARG A 80 2.25 5.04 -31.46
CA ARG A 80 1.46 5.79 -30.48
C ARG A 80 0.41 4.86 -29.91
N GLY A 81 0.40 4.67 -28.58
CA GLY A 81 -0.61 3.86 -27.91
C GLY A 81 -2.01 4.43 -28.18
N LYS A 82 -2.91 3.63 -28.76
CA LYS A 82 -4.33 3.95 -28.93
C LYS A 82 -5.18 3.57 -27.71
N GLY A 83 -4.56 3.10 -26.63
CA GLY A 83 -5.26 2.71 -25.41
C GLY A 83 -5.93 3.93 -24.77
N LYS A 84 -7.16 3.74 -24.26
CA LYS A 84 -7.64 4.59 -23.17
C LYS A 84 -6.51 4.62 -22.16
N ARG A 85 -6.01 5.80 -21.83
CA ARG A 85 -5.16 5.94 -20.65
C ARG A 85 -6.05 5.51 -19.49
N ASN A 86 -5.97 4.25 -19.09
CA ASN A 86 -6.14 3.88 -17.70
C ASN A 86 -4.90 4.47 -17.00
N ALA A 87 -4.74 5.79 -17.08
CA ALA A 87 -3.87 6.48 -16.18
C ALA A 87 -4.54 6.21 -14.85
N ALA A 88 -3.86 5.46 -13.98
CA ALA A 88 -4.13 5.56 -12.56
C ALA A 88 -4.38 7.05 -12.28
N PRO A 89 -5.47 7.41 -11.59
CA PRO A 89 -5.86 8.80 -11.40
C PRO A 89 -4.60 9.56 -11.01
N ALA A 90 -4.21 10.53 -11.85
CA ALA A 90 -2.99 11.27 -11.63
C ALA A 90 -3.16 11.94 -10.26
N ARG A 91 -2.41 11.44 -9.27
CA ARG A 91 -2.43 12.05 -7.94
C ARG A 91 -2.15 13.54 -8.15
N PRO A 92 -2.95 14.44 -7.57
CA PRO A 92 -2.66 15.87 -7.64
C PRO A 92 -1.20 16.08 -7.25
N GLY A 93 -0.45 16.79 -8.10
CA GLY A 93 0.91 17.16 -7.76
C GLY A 93 0.91 18.00 -6.48
N PRO A 94 1.99 17.96 -5.68
CA PRO A 94 2.08 18.82 -4.51
C PRO A 94 1.99 20.28 -4.96
N GLU A 95 1.22 21.09 -4.23
CA GLU A 95 1.07 22.52 -4.49
C GLU A 95 2.43 23.24 -4.47
N PHE A 96 3.31 22.79 -3.56
CA PHE A 96 4.67 23.28 -3.43
C PHE A 96 5.67 22.31 -4.04
N GLY A 97 6.53 22.83 -4.92
CA GLY A 97 7.70 22.13 -5.45
C GLY A 97 9.01 22.77 -4.96
N TYR A 98 10.14 22.24 -5.44
CA TYR A 98 11.48 22.73 -5.07
C TYR A 98 11.66 24.25 -5.24
N LEU A 99 11.05 24.83 -6.28
CA LEU A 99 11.15 26.27 -6.58
C LEU A 99 10.07 27.13 -5.90
N THR A 100 8.99 26.53 -5.41
CA THR A 100 7.81 27.25 -4.89
C THR A 100 7.56 27.00 -3.40
N ALA A 101 8.44 26.24 -2.73
CA ALA A 101 8.33 25.95 -1.31
C ALA A 101 8.39 27.23 -0.46
N PRO A 102 7.54 27.36 0.57
CA PRO A 102 7.59 28.49 1.50
C PRO A 102 8.96 28.63 2.18
N LEU A 103 9.34 29.87 2.49
CA LEU A 103 10.59 30.17 3.19
C LEU A 103 10.69 29.37 4.49
N GLY A 104 11.83 28.70 4.68
CA GLY A 104 12.07 27.88 5.87
C GLY A 104 11.22 26.61 5.98
N GLY A 105 10.50 26.21 4.93
CA GLY A 105 9.61 25.04 4.97
C GLY A 105 8.36 25.27 5.82
N LEU A 106 7.89 26.52 5.90
CA LEU A 106 6.69 26.88 6.65
C LEU A 106 5.47 26.09 6.14
N ILE A 107 4.73 25.48 7.06
CA ILE A 107 3.42 24.91 6.79
C ILE A 107 2.40 26.05 6.85
N THR A 108 1.90 26.48 5.69
CA THR A 108 0.98 27.62 5.57
C THR A 108 -0.45 27.25 5.99
N GLU A 109 -0.85 25.99 5.78
CA GLU A 109 -2.17 25.47 6.09
C GLU A 109 -2.08 24.45 7.24
N ALA A 110 -2.59 24.83 8.42
CA ALA A 110 -2.65 23.92 9.56
C ALA A 110 -3.62 22.76 9.27
N GLY A 111 -3.26 21.54 9.69
CA GLY A 111 -4.10 20.36 9.47
C GLY A 111 -4.07 19.79 8.05
N ASN A 112 -3.13 20.23 7.19
CA ASN A 112 -3.00 19.72 5.82
C ASN A 112 -2.69 18.21 5.71
N THR A 113 -2.42 17.52 6.82
CA THR A 113 -2.28 16.06 6.88
C THR A 113 -3.53 15.32 6.41
N ILE A 114 -4.70 15.96 6.42
CA ILE A 114 -5.92 15.43 5.81
C ILE A 114 -5.76 15.17 4.30
N LEU A 115 -4.85 15.88 3.61
CA LEU A 115 -4.62 15.67 2.18
C LEU A 115 -3.64 14.52 1.90
N ARG A 116 -3.04 13.94 2.95
CA ARG A 116 -2.03 12.91 2.81
C ARG A 116 -2.67 11.57 2.42
N ASP A 117 -2.10 10.94 1.39
CA ASP A 117 -2.39 9.56 1.02
C ASP A 117 -1.19 8.68 1.38
N VAL A 118 -1.39 7.72 2.28
CA VAL A 118 -0.34 6.79 2.74
C VAL A 118 -0.52 5.38 2.20
N SER A 119 -1.47 5.16 1.29
CA SER A 119 -1.76 3.86 0.68
C SER A 119 -0.54 3.15 0.09
N ILE A 120 0.44 3.91 -0.41
CA ILE A 120 1.72 3.38 -0.91
C ILE A 120 2.54 2.62 0.14
N SER A 121 2.21 2.78 1.43
CA SER A 121 2.91 2.09 2.52
C SER A 121 2.45 0.63 2.68
N ARG A 122 1.36 0.24 2.02
CA ARG A 122 0.83 -1.13 2.10
C ARG A 122 1.75 -2.11 1.41
N GLU A 123 1.79 -3.33 1.94
CA GLU A 123 2.68 -4.40 1.47
C GLU A 123 1.87 -5.55 0.85
N GLY A 124 0.85 -5.21 0.07
CA GLY A 124 0.00 -6.16 -0.66
C GLY A 124 -1.10 -6.82 0.16
N PHE A 125 -1.44 -6.24 1.31
CA PHE A 125 -2.55 -6.71 2.14
C PHE A 125 -3.37 -5.53 2.64
N VAL A 126 -4.64 -5.77 2.92
CA VAL A 126 -5.56 -4.80 3.51
C VAL A 126 -6.42 -5.46 4.59
N PRO A 127 -6.80 -4.71 5.65
CA PRO A 127 -7.85 -5.16 6.56
C PRO A 127 -9.22 -4.99 5.89
N VAL A 128 -10.10 -5.97 6.04
CA VAL A 128 -11.52 -5.90 5.63
C VAL A 128 -12.37 -5.80 6.87
N PHE A 129 -13.34 -4.89 6.85
CA PHE A 129 -14.29 -4.68 7.93
C PHE A 129 -15.60 -5.40 7.65
N ASP A 130 -16.05 -6.22 8.60
CA ASP A 130 -17.36 -6.84 8.62
C ASP A 130 -18.26 -6.13 9.65
N PRO A 131 -19.29 -5.39 9.22
CA PRO A 131 -20.18 -4.68 10.15
C PRO A 131 -21.06 -5.62 10.97
N ASP A 132 -21.39 -6.82 10.47
CA ASP A 132 -22.30 -7.76 11.15
C ASP A 132 -21.64 -8.42 12.36
N GLU A 133 -20.31 -8.57 12.33
CA GLU A 133 -19.53 -9.09 13.45
C GLU A 133 -19.04 -7.98 14.41
N CYS A 134 -19.23 -6.71 14.06
CA CYS A 134 -18.67 -5.61 14.84
C CYS A 134 -19.47 -5.31 16.10
N VAL A 135 -18.79 -5.28 17.25
CA VAL A 135 -19.39 -4.87 18.54
C VAL A 135 -19.11 -3.40 18.90
N HIS A 136 -18.60 -2.61 17.96
CA HIS A 136 -18.33 -1.16 18.09
C HIS A 136 -17.49 -0.75 19.33
N CYS A 137 -16.55 -1.60 19.76
CA CYS A 137 -15.80 -1.41 21.01
C CYS A 137 -14.67 -0.34 20.98
N GLY A 138 -14.28 0.16 19.80
CA GLY A 138 -13.24 1.19 19.66
C GLY A 138 -11.79 0.71 19.74
N LEU A 139 -11.54 -0.57 20.03
CA LEU A 139 -10.17 -1.09 20.16
C LEU A 139 -9.33 -0.94 18.88
N CYS A 140 -9.95 -1.15 17.73
CA CYS A 140 -9.29 -1.00 16.43
C CYS A 140 -8.77 0.43 16.21
N ASP A 141 -9.50 1.45 16.66
CA ASP A 141 -9.12 2.85 16.53
C ASP A 141 -8.06 3.24 17.56
N LEU A 142 -8.17 2.72 18.80
CA LEU A 142 -7.16 2.93 19.84
C LEU A 142 -5.76 2.43 19.42
N VAL A 143 -5.69 1.30 18.72
CA VAL A 143 -4.41 0.74 18.25
C VAL A 143 -3.96 1.28 16.89
N CYS A 144 -4.81 2.03 16.19
CA CYS A 144 -4.50 2.54 14.85
C CYS A 144 -3.57 3.75 14.96
N PRO A 145 -2.33 3.68 14.45
CA PRO A 145 -1.39 4.80 14.54
C PRO A 145 -1.76 5.98 13.64
N ASP A 146 -2.71 5.79 12.73
CA ASP A 146 -3.16 6.80 11.74
C ASP A 146 -4.63 7.17 11.92
N HIS A 147 -5.33 6.63 12.92
CA HIS A 147 -6.76 6.89 13.19
C HIS A 147 -7.63 6.82 11.92
N CYS A 148 -7.44 5.78 11.12
CA CYS A 148 -8.09 5.64 9.82
C CYS A 148 -9.52 5.06 9.88
N PHE A 149 -10.12 4.89 11.06
CA PHE A 149 -11.45 4.32 11.24
C PHE A 149 -12.52 5.42 11.28
N VAL A 150 -13.59 5.23 10.53
CA VAL A 150 -14.70 6.20 10.44
C VAL A 150 -15.81 5.79 11.38
N TRP A 151 -16.17 6.69 12.29
CA TRP A 151 -17.23 6.48 13.28
C TRP A 151 -18.39 7.45 13.03
N THR A 152 -19.61 6.99 13.32
CA THR A 152 -20.80 7.84 13.38
C THR A 152 -21.19 8.13 14.83
N GLN A 153 -21.90 9.22 15.03
CA GLN A 153 -22.69 9.50 16.23
C GLN A 153 -24.14 9.56 15.78
N GLU A 154 -24.90 8.50 16.03
CA GLU A 154 -26.32 8.44 15.74
C GLU A 154 -27.10 9.04 16.90
N GLU A 155 -27.99 9.98 16.59
CA GLU A 155 -28.92 10.56 17.55
C GLU A 155 -29.82 9.49 18.15
N ALA A 156 -30.23 9.69 19.40
CA ALA A 156 -31.20 8.83 20.05
C ALA A 156 -32.53 8.81 19.26
N GLU A 157 -33.02 7.62 18.92
CA GLU A 157 -34.27 7.44 18.17
C GLU A 157 -35.52 7.85 18.99
N GLY A 158 -35.38 7.96 20.32
CA GLY A 158 -36.46 8.32 21.24
C GLY A 158 -35.97 8.97 22.55
N GLU A 159 -36.92 9.54 23.28
CA GLU A 159 -36.65 10.19 24.57
C GLU A 159 -36.26 9.14 25.63
N GLY A 160 -34.97 9.09 25.97
CA GLY A 160 -34.39 8.14 26.93
C GLY A 160 -33.47 7.08 26.31
N ASP A 161 -33.38 7.00 24.98
CA ASP A 161 -32.41 6.13 24.32
C ASP A 161 -31.01 6.78 24.34
N PRO A 162 -29.93 6.00 24.52
CA PRO A 162 -28.57 6.53 24.42
C PRO A 162 -28.20 6.80 22.96
N GLU A 163 -27.41 7.85 22.74
CA GLU A 163 -26.71 8.05 21.46
C GLU A 163 -25.87 6.81 21.13
N GLN A 164 -25.90 6.39 19.86
CA GLN A 164 -25.18 5.21 19.42
C GLN A 164 -23.93 5.62 18.64
N VAL A 165 -22.80 5.07 19.03
CA VAL A 165 -21.54 5.22 18.29
C VAL A 165 -21.29 3.93 17.53
N ARG A 166 -21.29 4.01 16.20
CA ARG A 166 -21.05 2.86 15.32
C ARG A 166 -19.82 3.07 14.46
N LEU A 167 -19.09 1.99 14.25
CA LEU A 167 -18.01 1.96 13.28
C LEU A 167 -18.60 1.79 11.88
N LEU A 168 -18.34 2.73 10.99
CA LEU A 168 -18.83 2.69 9.61
C LEU A 168 -17.85 1.98 8.68
N GLY A 169 -16.55 2.10 8.93
CA GLY A 169 -15.53 1.43 8.11
C GLY A 169 -14.17 2.07 8.20
N ILE A 170 -13.39 1.93 7.12
CA ILE A 170 -11.98 2.31 7.06
C ILE A 170 -11.77 3.31 5.93
N ASP A 171 -11.08 4.40 6.24
CA ASP A 171 -10.52 5.26 5.21
C ASP A 171 -9.16 4.72 4.76
N TYR A 172 -9.17 3.95 3.67
CA TYR A 172 -7.96 3.34 3.12
C TYR A 172 -6.93 4.34 2.57
N GLN A 173 -7.26 5.63 2.43
CA GLN A 173 -6.28 6.67 2.13
C GLN A 173 -5.25 6.81 3.26
N TYR A 174 -5.68 6.63 4.51
CA TYR A 174 -4.83 6.75 5.69
C TYR A 174 -4.36 5.40 6.24
N CYS A 175 -4.89 4.29 5.72
CA CYS A 175 -4.54 2.96 6.19
C CYS A 175 -3.21 2.46 5.60
N LYS A 176 -2.21 2.28 6.49
CA LYS A 176 -0.91 1.66 6.16
C LYS A 176 -0.95 0.12 6.12
N ALA A 177 -2.09 -0.49 6.43
CA ALA A 177 -2.24 -1.94 6.53
C ALA A 177 -1.24 -2.62 7.50
N CYS A 178 -1.04 -2.03 8.69
CA CYS A 178 -0.15 -2.60 9.71
C CYS A 178 -0.72 -3.78 10.50
N MET A 179 -1.99 -4.15 10.27
CA MET A 179 -2.72 -5.29 10.86
C MET A 179 -2.95 -5.27 12.39
N ARG A 180 -2.48 -4.26 13.12
CA ARG A 180 -2.72 -4.14 14.58
C ARG A 180 -4.20 -4.18 14.95
N CYS A 181 -5.06 -3.60 14.11
CA CYS A 181 -6.49 -3.58 14.31
C CYS A 181 -7.11 -4.99 14.29
N ILE A 182 -6.60 -5.88 13.42
CA ILE A 182 -7.01 -7.29 13.34
C ILE A 182 -6.57 -8.01 14.61
N ASP A 183 -5.29 -7.89 14.98
CA ASP A 183 -4.73 -8.55 16.18
C ASP A 183 -5.47 -8.16 17.47
N SER A 184 -6.02 -6.93 17.51
CA SER A 184 -6.74 -6.39 18.66
C SER A 184 -8.24 -6.67 18.66
N CYS A 185 -8.83 -7.12 17.54
CA CYS A 185 -10.27 -7.20 17.37
C CYS A 185 -10.84 -8.40 18.15
N PRO A 186 -11.65 -8.19 19.20
CA PRO A 186 -12.14 -9.31 20.02
C PRO A 186 -13.28 -10.09 19.36
N SER A 187 -14.00 -9.47 18.40
CA SER A 187 -15.17 -10.10 17.76
C SER A 187 -14.86 -10.78 16.43
N GLY A 188 -13.68 -10.58 15.85
CA GLY A 188 -13.32 -11.12 14.54
C GLY A 188 -13.72 -10.24 13.34
N ALA A 189 -14.41 -9.12 13.57
CA ALA A 189 -14.92 -8.20 12.54
C ALA A 189 -13.88 -7.55 11.61
N LEU A 190 -12.59 -7.81 11.81
CA LEU A 190 -11.52 -7.32 10.95
C LEU A 190 -10.67 -8.51 10.50
N THR A 191 -10.58 -8.72 9.19
CA THR A 191 -9.82 -9.84 8.60
C THR A 191 -8.77 -9.35 7.62
N LYS A 192 -7.74 -10.16 7.38
CA LYS A 192 -6.64 -9.83 6.48
C LYS A 192 -6.86 -10.50 5.13
N ILE A 193 -6.86 -9.72 4.05
CA ILE A 193 -6.86 -10.23 2.67
C ILE A 193 -5.66 -9.71 1.89
N ALA A 194 -5.31 -10.40 0.81
CA ALA A 194 -4.44 -9.84 -0.21
C ALA A 194 -5.13 -8.63 -0.85
N GLU A 195 -4.36 -7.59 -1.12
CA GLU A 195 -4.90 -6.37 -1.72
C GLU A 195 -5.08 -6.55 -3.23
N ASP A 196 -6.32 -6.53 -3.67
CA ASP A 196 -6.67 -6.50 -5.09
C ASP A 196 -6.75 -5.06 -5.61
N GLU A 197 -6.48 -4.88 -6.91
CA GLU A 197 -6.52 -3.56 -7.56
C GLU A 197 -7.92 -2.94 -7.45
N GLY A 198 -8.02 -1.74 -6.88
CA GLY A 198 -9.27 -1.00 -6.72
C GLY A 198 -10.09 -1.34 -5.47
N PHE A 199 -9.72 -2.39 -4.72
CA PHE A 199 -10.46 -2.79 -3.52
C PHE A 199 -10.54 -1.65 -2.50
N ALA A 200 -9.40 -1.02 -2.23
CA ALA A 200 -9.27 0.06 -1.25
C ALA A 200 -10.11 1.28 -1.63
N GLU A 201 -10.19 1.61 -2.92
CA GLU A 201 -11.01 2.72 -3.43
C GLU A 201 -12.50 2.41 -3.35
N GLU A 202 -12.90 1.18 -3.68
CA GLU A 202 -14.31 0.75 -3.67
C GLU A 202 -14.89 0.67 -2.26
N HIS A 203 -14.10 0.19 -1.29
CA HIS A 203 -14.55 -0.04 0.09
C HIS A 203 -14.18 1.11 1.04
N ARG A 204 -13.68 2.22 0.49
CA ARG A 204 -13.28 3.39 1.28
C ARG A 204 -14.48 4.06 1.91
N VAL A 205 -14.41 4.29 3.22
CA VAL A 205 -15.27 5.26 3.91
C VAL A 205 -14.44 6.52 4.19
N PRO A 206 -14.72 7.68 3.58
CA PRO A 206 -13.90 8.87 3.77
C PRO A 206 -14.05 9.49 5.17
N LEU A 207 -12.93 9.75 5.86
CA LEU A 207 -12.91 10.52 7.11
C LEU A 207 -13.25 12.00 6.90
N PHE A 208 -12.77 12.56 5.79
CA PHE A 208 -12.92 13.98 5.45
C PHE A 208 -13.53 14.12 4.05
N PRO A 209 -14.84 13.85 3.89
CA PRO A 209 -15.50 13.83 2.59
C PRO A 209 -15.49 15.19 1.87
N GLU A 210 -15.39 16.29 2.63
CA GLU A 210 -15.33 17.64 2.06
C GLU A 210 -13.92 18.02 1.57
N ALA A 211 -12.87 17.34 2.06
CA ALA A 211 -11.47 17.68 1.78
C ALA A 211 -10.82 16.80 0.69
N THR A 212 -11.48 15.71 0.27
CA THR A 212 -10.89 14.67 -0.59
C THR A 212 -11.47 14.64 -2.03
N ARG A 213 -11.94 15.79 -2.54
CA ARG A 213 -12.43 15.95 -3.92
C ARG A 213 -11.33 16.30 -4.92
#